data_AF-A0A349JBX7-F1
#
_entry.id   AF-A0A349JBX7-F1
#
_cell.length_a   1.000
_cell.length_b   1.000
_cell.length_c   1.000
_cell.angle_alpha   90.00
_cell.angle_beta   90.00
_cell.angle_gamma   90.00
#
_symmetry.space_group_name_H-M   'P 1'
#
loop_
_entity.id
_entity.type
_entity.pdbx_description
1 polymer ?
#
loop_
_entity_poly.entity_id
_entity_poly.type
_entity_poly.pdbx_seq_one_letter_code
_entity_poly.pdbx_strand_id
1 'polypeptide(L)'
;RDYGETSAEKSDELLLHMAIAVVSVSLLVLFLLGWRASLVVAIAIPATLALTLLVLYLWGYTLNRITLFALIFSIGILVDDAIVVVENIYRRVALKESAGKTLSQIAVEAVAEVGNPTILATIAVIAAILPMAMVGGLMGPYMRPIPVGASAAMIFSLLVAFIVTPWAAVRILKPQAHGHEGPEGRIPRAYRWLMHRMLDSTWWRLGVIGGLSALLLIAMALVPLGAVQVKMLPFDNKSEFQVILNMPEGTALERTALVARELGRVAAEAPEVADYQVYAGTSAPFNFNGLVRHYFNRAGDHVADVQVNLKPRGERDAQSHAIAKRLRPALAAIAARHGGRITLAEVPPGPPVLQTLV
;
A
#
# COMPACT_ATOMS: atom_id res chain seq x y z
N ARG A 1 24.45 -9.87 -3.84
CA ARG A 1 23.26 -9.25 -3.22
C ARG A 1 23.56 -7.80 -2.88
N ASP A 2 22.93 -6.86 -3.58
CA ASP A 2 22.98 -5.44 -3.24
C ASP A 2 21.63 -5.00 -2.68
N TYR A 3 21.55 -4.90 -1.34
CA TYR A 3 20.34 -4.39 -0.68
C TYR A 3 20.20 -2.88 -0.82
N GLY A 4 21.28 -2.15 -1.09
CA GLY A 4 21.22 -0.71 -1.38
C GLY A 4 20.49 -0.47 -2.68
N GLU A 5 20.90 -1.17 -3.75
CA GLU A 5 20.24 -1.13 -5.06
C GLU A 5 18.77 -1.57 -4.96
N THR A 6 18.49 -2.70 -4.32
CA THR A 6 17.11 -3.19 -4.15
C THR A 6 16.24 -2.20 -3.35
N SER A 7 16.82 -1.51 -2.37
CA SER A 7 16.11 -0.50 -1.58
C SER A 7 15.86 0.78 -2.36
N ALA A 8 16.84 1.22 -3.17
CA ALA A 8 16.73 2.36 -4.06
C ALA A 8 15.64 2.12 -5.11
N GLU A 9 15.69 0.99 -5.83
CA GLU A 9 14.66 0.61 -6.80
C GLU A 9 13.24 0.64 -6.19
N LYS A 10 13.10 0.09 -4.98
CA LYS A 10 11.80 0.05 -4.28
C LYS A 10 11.33 1.42 -3.84
N SER A 11 12.24 2.26 -3.36
CA SER A 11 11.93 3.63 -2.97
C SER A 11 11.53 4.47 -4.19
N ASP A 12 12.29 4.37 -5.28
CA ASP A 12 12.05 5.10 -6.53
C ASP A 12 10.74 4.68 -7.19
N GLU A 13 10.43 3.38 -7.23
CA GLU A 13 9.15 2.84 -7.71
C GLU A 13 7.97 3.44 -6.92
N LEU A 14 8.10 3.56 -5.60
CA LEU A 14 7.05 4.11 -4.74
C LEU A 14 6.94 5.63 -4.85
N LEU A 15 8.05 6.36 -4.97
CA LEU A 15 8.04 7.79 -5.23
C LEU A 15 7.40 8.09 -6.58
N LEU A 16 7.67 7.27 -7.60
CA LEU A 16 7.02 7.34 -8.91
C LEU A 16 5.51 7.12 -8.77
N HIS A 17 5.07 6.06 -8.07
CA HIS A 17 3.65 5.81 -7.83
C HIS A 17 2.96 6.95 -7.06
N MET A 18 3.64 7.53 -6.09
CA MET A 18 3.15 8.69 -5.36
C MET A 18 2.99 9.90 -6.30
N ALA A 19 4.00 10.18 -7.14
CA ALA A 19 3.92 11.25 -8.14
C ALA A 19 2.77 11.01 -9.14
N ILE A 20 2.61 9.78 -9.64
CA ILE A 20 1.50 9.38 -10.51
C ILE A 20 0.17 9.62 -9.81
N ALA A 21 0.03 9.28 -8.52
CA ALA A 21 -1.19 9.51 -7.77
C ALA A 21 -1.52 11.00 -7.66
N VAL A 22 -0.54 11.84 -7.28
CA VAL A 22 -0.72 13.31 -7.19
C VAL A 22 -1.13 13.92 -8.54
N VAL A 23 -0.44 13.54 -9.62
CA VAL A 23 -0.75 14.02 -10.98
C VAL A 23 -2.13 13.53 -11.42
N SER A 24 -2.46 12.26 -11.20
CA SER A 24 -3.75 11.67 -11.60
C SER A 24 -4.91 12.36 -10.90
N VAL A 25 -4.80 12.62 -9.59
CA VAL A 25 -5.82 13.34 -8.83
C VAL A 25 -5.92 14.79 -9.29
N SER A 26 -4.78 15.46 -9.51
CA SER A 26 -4.77 16.84 -10.01
C SER A 26 -5.42 16.95 -11.40
N LEU A 27 -5.16 16.00 -12.30
CA LEU A 27 -5.77 15.91 -13.63
C LEU A 27 -7.28 15.65 -13.53
N LEU A 28 -7.72 14.77 -12.63
CA LEU A 28 -9.15 14.53 -12.41
C LEU A 28 -9.85 15.81 -11.98
N VAL A 29 -9.29 16.56 -11.03
CA VAL A 29 -9.82 17.87 -10.59
C VAL A 29 -9.76 18.89 -11.74
N LEU A 30 -8.71 18.88 -12.56
CA LEU A 30 -8.59 19.75 -13.74
C LEU A 30 -9.75 19.53 -14.71
N PHE A 31 -10.14 18.29 -14.97
CA PHE A 31 -11.25 17.98 -15.87
C PHE A 31 -12.63 18.30 -15.28
N LEU A 32 -12.80 18.16 -13.96
CA LEU A 32 -14.11 18.35 -13.31
C LEU A 32 -14.37 19.80 -12.88
N LEU A 33 -13.40 20.47 -12.26
CA LEU A 33 -13.54 21.82 -11.67
C LEU A 33 -12.73 22.90 -12.42
N GLY A 34 -11.86 22.50 -13.35
CA GLY A 34 -11.00 23.41 -14.11
C GLY A 34 -9.62 23.65 -13.48
N TRP A 35 -8.76 24.34 -14.23
CA TRP A 35 -7.32 24.43 -13.91
C TRP A 35 -6.97 25.19 -12.63
N ARG A 36 -7.80 26.17 -12.26
CA ARG A 36 -7.58 26.97 -11.04
C ARG A 36 -7.87 26.17 -9.78
N ALA A 37 -8.97 25.41 -9.78
CA ALA A 37 -9.32 24.52 -8.69
C ALA A 37 -8.27 23.41 -8.55
N SER A 38 -7.84 22.82 -9.68
CA SER A 38 -6.75 21.84 -9.72
C SER A 38 -5.46 22.40 -9.12
N LEU A 39 -5.09 23.66 -9.41
CA LEU A 39 -3.90 24.28 -8.84
C LEU A 39 -3.98 24.44 -7.32
N VAL A 40 -5.15 24.77 -6.77
CA VAL A 40 -5.36 24.84 -5.31
C VAL A 40 -5.13 23.47 -4.66
N VAL A 41 -5.71 22.41 -5.24
CA VAL A 41 -5.53 21.04 -4.76
C VAL A 41 -4.07 20.58 -4.89
N ALA A 42 -3.40 20.93 -5.99
CA ALA A 42 -1.98 20.63 -6.22
C ALA A 42 -1.05 21.30 -5.19
N ILE A 43 -1.46 22.41 -4.56
CA ILE A 43 -0.73 23.04 -3.45
C ILE A 43 -1.05 22.36 -2.11
N ALA A 44 -2.30 21.93 -1.91
CA ALA A 44 -2.74 21.28 -0.67
C ALA A 44 -2.09 19.91 -0.44
N ILE A 45 -1.88 19.11 -1.50
CA ILE A 45 -1.31 17.76 -1.39
C ILE A 45 0.13 17.78 -0.85
N PRO A 46 1.09 18.53 -1.41
CA PRO A 46 2.44 18.58 -0.86
C PRO A 46 2.48 19.13 0.57
N ALA A 47 1.64 20.11 0.90
CA ALA A 47 1.58 20.69 2.25
C ALA A 47 1.14 19.67 3.30
N THR A 48 0.08 18.90 3.02
CA THR A 48 -0.40 17.82 3.91
C THR A 48 0.59 16.68 4.03
N LEU A 49 1.20 16.25 2.91
CA LEU A 49 2.22 15.21 2.93
C LEU A 49 3.46 15.63 3.71
N ALA A 50 3.91 16.88 3.59
CA ALA A 50 5.05 17.39 4.35
C ALA A 50 4.78 17.38 5.87
N LEU A 51 3.59 17.79 6.31
CA LEU A 51 3.18 17.73 7.71
C LEU A 51 3.05 16.28 8.22
N THR A 52 2.55 15.38 7.36
CA THR A 52 2.45 13.96 7.70
C THR A 52 3.84 13.32 7.86
N LEU A 53 4.75 13.62 6.93
CA LEU A 53 6.15 13.19 6.99
C LEU A 53 6.86 13.72 8.24
N LEU A 54 6.58 14.96 8.63
CA LEU A 54 7.10 15.53 9.88
C LEU A 54 6.64 14.71 11.09
N VAL A 55 5.37 14.34 11.17
CA VAL A 55 4.88 13.50 12.29
C VAL A 55 5.48 12.10 12.27
N LEU A 56 5.63 11.49 11.09
CA LEU A 56 6.32 10.20 10.97
C LEU A 56 7.77 10.30 11.45
N TYR A 57 8.47 11.37 11.08
CA TYR A 57 9.84 11.64 11.54
C TYR A 57 9.92 11.84 13.06
N LEU A 58 9.01 12.63 13.65
CA LEU A 58 8.97 12.88 15.09
C LEU A 58 8.66 11.61 15.90
N TRP A 59 7.87 10.68 15.35
CA TRP A 59 7.64 9.36 15.96
C TRP A 59 8.74 8.33 15.68
N GLY A 60 9.81 8.71 14.96
CA GLY A 60 10.93 7.83 14.66
C GLY A 60 10.62 6.76 13.61
N TYR A 61 9.55 6.93 12.81
CA TYR A 61 9.29 6.06 11.68
C TYR A 61 10.25 6.34 10.53
N THR A 62 10.77 5.28 9.92
CA THR A 62 11.61 5.37 8.72
C THR A 62 10.76 5.35 7.44
N LEU A 63 11.30 5.92 6.37
CA LEU A 63 10.74 5.73 5.03
C LEU A 63 11.04 4.31 4.56
N ASN A 64 9.97 3.57 4.29
CA ASN A 64 9.99 2.20 3.82
C ASN A 64 8.71 1.94 3.00
N ARG A 65 8.59 0.73 2.45
CA ARG A 65 7.46 0.36 1.60
C ARG A 65 6.09 0.59 2.24
N ILE A 66 5.98 0.40 3.56
CA ILE A 66 4.71 0.49 4.28
C ILE A 66 4.36 1.94 4.57
N THR A 67 5.34 2.74 5.03
CA THR A 67 5.12 4.16 5.28
C THR A 67 4.83 4.91 3.98
N LEU A 68 5.49 4.57 2.88
CA LEU A 68 5.16 5.09 1.56
C LEU A 68 3.78 4.62 1.07
N PHE A 69 3.42 3.36 1.28
CA PHE A 69 2.06 2.87 0.99
C PHE A 69 1.00 3.63 1.79
N ALA A 70 1.25 3.90 3.08
CA ALA A 70 0.37 4.68 3.93
C ALA A 70 0.17 6.09 3.36
N LEU A 71 1.25 6.76 2.92
CA LEU A 71 1.17 8.08 2.30
C LEU A 71 0.37 8.05 0.99
N ILE A 72 0.61 7.06 0.11
CA ILE A 72 -0.15 6.91 -1.13
C ILE A 72 -1.64 6.68 -0.85
N PHE A 73 -1.96 5.80 0.10
CA PHE A 73 -3.32 5.55 0.54
C PHE A 73 -3.97 6.83 1.10
N SER A 74 -3.22 7.60 1.88
CA SER A 74 -3.68 8.89 2.41
C SER A 74 -3.93 9.92 1.31
N ILE A 75 -3.18 9.95 0.19
CA ILE A 75 -3.42 10.92 -0.89
C ILE A 75 -4.86 10.84 -1.41
N GLY A 76 -5.40 9.64 -1.58
CA GLY A 76 -6.77 9.47 -2.09
C GLY A 76 -7.82 10.08 -1.16
N ILE A 77 -7.65 9.90 0.16
CA ILE A 77 -8.66 10.30 1.14
C ILE A 77 -8.42 11.75 1.63
N LEU A 78 -7.16 12.21 1.71
CA LEU A 78 -6.82 13.55 2.18
C LEU A 78 -7.27 14.65 1.22
N VAL A 79 -7.33 14.33 -0.08
CA VAL A 79 -7.64 15.31 -1.11
C VAL A 79 -9.14 15.63 -1.12
N ASP A 80 -9.97 14.73 -0.64
CA ASP A 80 -11.42 14.90 -0.57
C ASP A 80 -11.79 16.16 0.22
N ASP A 81 -11.17 16.41 1.38
CA ASP A 81 -11.44 17.60 2.21
C ASP A 81 -11.14 18.91 1.44
N ALA A 82 -10.01 18.96 0.74
CA ALA A 82 -9.64 20.12 -0.06
C ALA A 82 -10.55 20.29 -1.28
N ILE A 83 -10.92 19.20 -1.96
CA ILE A 83 -11.86 19.24 -3.10
C ILE A 83 -13.22 19.74 -2.64
N VAL A 84 -13.79 19.20 -1.55
CA VAL A 84 -15.11 19.58 -1.05
C VAL A 84 -15.16 21.07 -0.71
N VAL A 85 -14.10 21.61 -0.09
CA VAL A 85 -14.01 23.04 0.21
C VAL A 85 -13.89 23.88 -1.06
N VAL A 86 -13.00 23.52 -2.00
CA VAL A 86 -12.83 24.27 -3.27
C VAL A 86 -14.10 24.21 -4.12
N GLU A 87 -14.73 23.04 -4.22
CA GLU A 87 -15.98 22.85 -4.94
C GLU A 87 -17.09 23.70 -4.31
N ASN A 88 -17.21 23.72 -2.98
CA ASN A 88 -18.23 24.53 -2.34
C ASN A 88 -18.00 26.03 -2.55
N ILE A 89 -16.75 26.50 -2.45
CA ILE A 89 -16.40 27.89 -2.77
C ILE A 89 -16.79 28.19 -4.22
N TYR A 90 -16.43 27.32 -5.16
CA TYR A 90 -16.75 27.48 -6.57
C TYR A 90 -18.26 27.51 -6.84
N ARG A 91 -19.01 26.59 -6.21
CA ARG A 91 -20.47 26.51 -6.27
C ARG A 91 -21.11 27.79 -5.73
N ARG A 92 -20.68 28.28 -4.57
CA ARG A 92 -21.24 29.50 -3.96
C ARG A 92 -20.93 30.75 -4.76
N VAL A 93 -19.76 30.86 -5.37
CA VAL A 93 -19.43 31.98 -6.28
C VAL A 93 -20.42 32.06 -7.46
N ALA A 94 -20.97 30.92 -7.91
CA ALA A 94 -21.96 30.88 -8.99
C ALA A 94 -23.41 31.22 -8.54
N LEU A 95 -23.70 31.28 -7.23
CA LEU A 95 -25.03 31.58 -6.73
C LEU A 95 -25.34 33.08 -6.81
N LYS A 96 -26.58 33.42 -7.16
CA LYS A 96 -27.07 34.82 -7.24
C LYS A 96 -26.96 35.56 -5.89
N GLU A 97 -27.08 34.86 -4.77
CA GLU A 97 -26.96 35.39 -3.41
C GLU A 97 -25.54 35.88 -3.06
N SER A 98 -24.55 35.50 -3.86
CA SER A 98 -23.16 35.92 -3.70
C SER A 98 -22.84 37.20 -4.49
N ALA A 99 -23.81 37.76 -5.24
CA ALA A 99 -23.63 38.98 -5.99
C ALA A 99 -23.29 40.16 -5.06
N GLY A 100 -22.10 40.75 -5.25
CA GLY A 100 -21.61 41.89 -4.46
C GLY A 100 -20.80 41.53 -3.21
N LYS A 101 -20.71 40.26 -2.83
CA LYS A 101 -19.82 39.81 -1.74
C LYS A 101 -18.37 39.68 -2.20
N THR A 102 -17.42 39.92 -1.30
CA THR A 102 -16.02 39.64 -1.60
C THR A 102 -15.76 38.13 -1.61
N LEU A 103 -14.78 37.68 -2.40
CA LEU A 103 -14.36 36.26 -2.44
C LEU A 103 -14.00 35.71 -1.06
N SER A 104 -13.45 36.56 -0.16
CA SER A 104 -13.16 36.16 1.22
C SER A 104 -14.42 35.90 2.03
N GLN A 105 -15.46 36.73 1.90
CA GLN A 105 -16.75 36.49 2.58
C GLN A 105 -17.41 35.20 2.07
N ILE A 106 -17.42 35.00 0.75
CA ILE A 106 -17.97 33.79 0.13
C ILE A 106 -17.21 32.56 0.62
N ALA A 107 -15.88 32.63 0.72
CA ALA A 107 -15.06 31.52 1.19
C ALA A 107 -15.35 31.16 2.66
N VAL A 108 -15.55 32.14 3.53
CA VAL A 108 -15.92 31.90 4.94
C VAL A 108 -17.29 31.22 5.04
N GLU A 109 -18.29 31.71 4.31
CA GLU A 109 -19.62 31.09 4.29
C GLU A 109 -19.60 29.68 3.68
N ALA A 110 -18.79 29.46 2.65
CA ALA A 110 -18.59 28.15 2.05
C ALA A 110 -18.00 27.15 3.05
N VAL A 111 -16.93 27.54 3.73
CA VAL A 111 -16.28 26.69 4.74
C VAL A 111 -17.21 26.43 5.92
N ALA A 112 -18.00 27.42 6.36
CA ALA A 112 -18.95 27.25 7.45
C ALA A 112 -20.06 26.22 7.13
N GLU A 113 -20.48 26.11 5.87
CA GLU A 113 -21.48 25.12 5.44
C GLU A 113 -20.95 23.69 5.43
N VAL A 114 -19.74 23.47 4.92
CA VAL A 114 -19.15 22.12 4.78
C VAL A 114 -18.27 21.71 5.96
N GLY A 115 -17.96 22.64 6.88
CA GLY A 115 -17.04 22.42 7.98
C GLY A 115 -17.44 21.25 8.87
N ASN A 116 -18.65 21.29 9.44
CA ASN A 116 -19.14 20.23 10.33
C ASN A 116 -19.21 18.84 9.64
N PRO A 117 -19.78 18.71 8.42
CA PRO A 117 -19.73 17.45 7.69
C PRO A 117 -18.32 16.92 7.46
N THR A 118 -17.37 17.80 7.08
CA THR A 118 -15.99 17.41 6.79
C THR A 118 -15.29 16.91 8.05
N ILE A 119 -15.40 17.64 9.18
CA ILE A 119 -14.83 17.21 10.47
C ILE A 119 -15.37 15.83 10.89
N LEU A 120 -16.69 15.62 10.77
CA LEU A 120 -17.31 14.35 11.12
C LEU A 120 -16.81 13.21 10.22
N ALA A 121 -16.68 13.46 8.92
CA ALA A 121 -16.13 12.50 7.97
C ALA A 121 -14.67 12.15 8.30
N THR A 122 -13.82 13.14 8.57
CA THR A 122 -12.42 12.93 8.99
C THR A 122 -12.34 12.05 10.24
N ILE A 123 -13.15 12.34 11.27
CA ILE A 123 -13.19 11.56 12.51
C ILE A 123 -13.67 10.13 12.25
N ALA A 124 -14.68 9.94 11.39
CA ALA A 124 -15.20 8.62 11.05
C ALA A 124 -14.14 7.77 10.32
N VAL A 125 -13.38 8.37 9.38
CA VAL A 125 -12.25 7.71 8.71
C VAL A 125 -11.18 7.31 9.70
N ILE A 126 -10.79 8.22 10.61
CA ILE A 126 -9.81 7.93 11.66
C ILE A 126 -10.32 6.77 12.53
N ALA A 127 -11.58 6.81 12.99
CA ALA A 127 -12.17 5.76 13.81
C ALA A 127 -12.23 4.39 13.11
N ALA A 128 -12.43 4.36 11.79
CA ALA A 128 -12.43 3.13 11.01
C ALA A 128 -11.01 2.52 10.86
N ILE A 129 -9.98 3.37 10.77
CA ILE A 129 -8.60 2.97 10.50
C ILE A 129 -7.82 2.67 11.80
N LEU A 130 -8.11 3.39 12.88
CA LEU A 130 -7.39 3.33 14.16
C LEU A 130 -7.29 1.92 14.77
N PRO A 131 -8.31 1.03 14.70
CA PRO A 131 -8.19 -0.33 15.21
C PRO A 131 -7.03 -1.13 14.62
N MET A 132 -6.58 -0.82 13.40
CA MET A 132 -5.41 -1.46 12.80
C MET A 132 -4.12 -1.20 13.57
N ALA A 133 -4.03 -0.12 14.34
CA ALA A 133 -2.85 0.18 15.17
C ALA A 133 -2.73 -0.79 16.37
N MET A 134 -3.84 -1.41 16.75
CA MET A 134 -3.93 -2.37 17.85
C MET A 134 -3.64 -3.82 17.41
N VAL A 135 -3.29 -4.04 16.14
CA VAL A 135 -2.87 -5.37 15.67
C VAL A 135 -1.60 -5.80 16.41
N GLY A 136 -1.66 -6.98 17.04
CA GLY A 136 -0.55 -7.56 17.79
C GLY A 136 0.32 -8.52 16.98
N GLY A 137 1.28 -9.15 17.66
CA GLY A 137 2.18 -10.15 17.08
C GLY A 137 3.22 -9.57 16.11
N LEU A 138 3.78 -10.44 15.26
CA LEU A 138 4.82 -10.07 14.28
C LEU A 138 4.36 -9.01 13.26
N MET A 139 3.04 -8.93 13.02
CA MET A 139 2.43 -7.97 12.10
C MET A 139 2.21 -6.59 12.71
N GLY A 140 2.13 -6.47 14.02
CA GLY A 140 1.80 -5.20 14.68
C GLY A 140 2.77 -4.08 14.31
N PRO A 141 4.08 -4.25 14.55
CA PRO A 141 5.07 -3.22 14.20
C PRO A 141 5.16 -2.96 12.70
N TYR A 142 4.85 -3.97 11.88
CA TYR A 142 4.78 -3.85 10.43
C TYR A 142 3.57 -3.00 9.99
N MET A 143 2.39 -3.20 10.57
CA MET A 143 1.15 -2.53 10.15
C MET A 143 0.93 -1.17 10.81
N ARG A 144 1.46 -0.94 12.01
CA ARG A 144 1.29 0.30 12.80
C ARG A 144 1.53 1.61 12.05
N PRO A 145 2.53 1.73 11.15
CA PRO A 145 2.76 2.99 10.46
C PRO A 145 1.59 3.41 9.54
N ILE A 146 0.77 2.47 9.05
CA ILE A 146 -0.38 2.77 8.18
C ILE A 146 -1.45 3.59 8.91
N PRO A 147 -2.08 3.10 9.99
CA PRO A 147 -3.13 3.83 10.68
C PRO A 147 -2.61 5.11 11.34
N VAL A 148 -1.37 5.11 11.81
CA VAL A 148 -0.75 6.27 12.46
C VAL A 148 -0.49 7.37 11.43
N GLY A 149 0.17 7.04 10.31
CA GLY A 149 0.43 7.96 9.21
C GLY A 149 -0.87 8.47 8.58
N ALA A 150 -1.83 7.58 8.34
CA ALA A 150 -3.13 7.96 7.78
C ALA A 150 -3.92 8.88 8.71
N SER A 151 -3.98 8.59 10.01
CA SER A 151 -4.69 9.46 10.96
C SER A 151 -4.05 10.84 11.07
N ALA A 152 -2.71 10.89 11.09
CA ALA A 152 -1.99 12.16 11.05
C ALA A 152 -2.28 12.94 9.76
N ALA A 153 -2.24 12.26 8.60
CA ALA A 153 -2.58 12.86 7.31
C ALA A 153 -4.00 13.43 7.29
N MET A 154 -4.98 12.69 7.83
CA MET A 154 -6.37 13.15 7.90
C MET A 154 -6.53 14.41 8.75
N ILE A 155 -5.89 14.47 9.92
CA ILE A 155 -5.91 15.66 10.78
C ILE A 155 -5.29 16.87 10.06
N PHE A 156 -4.12 16.68 9.44
CA PHE A 156 -3.49 17.78 8.69
C PHE A 156 -4.25 18.14 7.42
N SER A 157 -4.93 17.19 6.78
CA SER A 157 -5.77 17.46 5.60
C SER A 157 -6.91 18.39 5.95
N LEU A 158 -7.57 18.17 7.08
CA LEU A 158 -8.61 19.03 7.59
C LEU A 158 -8.09 20.44 7.91
N LEU A 159 -6.92 20.54 8.56
CA LEU A 159 -6.29 21.83 8.85
C LEU A 159 -5.91 22.58 7.57
N VAL A 160 -5.33 21.89 6.58
CA VAL A 160 -4.97 22.47 5.28
C VAL A 160 -6.22 22.83 4.47
N ALA A 161 -7.30 22.06 4.58
CA ALA A 161 -8.60 22.32 3.95
C ALA A 161 -9.28 23.58 4.51
N PHE A 162 -9.07 23.92 5.79
CA PHE A 162 -9.66 25.12 6.40
C PHE A 162 -8.76 26.35 6.39
N ILE A 163 -7.44 26.17 6.28
CA ILE A 163 -6.47 27.29 6.33
C ILE A 163 -5.93 27.60 4.95
N VAL A 164 -5.23 26.64 4.34
CA VAL A 164 -4.48 26.85 3.10
C VAL A 164 -5.42 26.89 1.89
N THR A 165 -6.42 26.01 1.88
CA THR A 165 -7.33 25.85 0.74
C THR A 165 -8.18 27.09 0.50
N PRO A 166 -8.84 27.71 1.51
CA PRO A 166 -9.62 28.93 1.30
C PRO A 166 -8.73 30.12 0.97
N TRP A 167 -7.54 30.20 1.58
CA TRP A 167 -6.54 31.22 1.25
C TRP A 167 -6.10 31.15 -0.22
N ALA A 168 -5.75 29.95 -0.68
CA ALA A 168 -5.33 29.71 -2.06
C ALA A 168 -6.49 29.93 -3.03
N ALA A 169 -7.70 29.48 -2.68
CA ALA A 169 -8.92 29.70 -3.43
C ALA A 169 -9.19 31.20 -3.65
N VAL A 170 -9.13 32.04 -2.60
CA VAL A 170 -9.35 33.49 -2.72
C VAL A 170 -8.30 34.18 -3.61
N ARG A 171 -7.06 33.67 -3.64
CA ARG A 171 -5.97 34.24 -4.46
C ARG A 171 -5.99 33.78 -5.90
N ILE A 172 -6.39 32.54 -6.16
CA ILE A 172 -6.25 31.87 -7.46
C ILE A 172 -7.58 31.87 -8.22
N LEU A 173 -8.71 31.68 -7.54
CA LEU A 173 -10.03 31.74 -8.17
C LEU A 173 -10.36 33.18 -8.53
N LYS A 174 -10.69 33.42 -9.80
CA LYS A 174 -11.37 34.65 -10.20
C LYS A 174 -12.86 34.42 -10.07
N PRO A 175 -13.65 35.43 -9.67
CA PRO A 175 -15.10 35.34 -9.74
C PRO A 175 -15.47 35.28 -11.23
N GLN A 176 -15.77 34.08 -11.71
CA GLN A 176 -16.34 33.90 -13.03
C GLN A 176 -17.76 33.41 -12.83
N ALA A 177 -18.70 34.26 -13.27
CA ALA A 177 -20.10 33.92 -13.44
C ALA A 177 -20.24 32.92 -14.60
N HIS A 178 -19.78 31.70 -14.40
CA HIS A 178 -20.14 30.58 -15.27
C HIS A 178 -20.97 29.62 -14.43
N GLY A 179 -22.21 30.03 -14.17
CA GLY A 179 -23.25 29.07 -13.85
C GLY A 179 -23.28 28.08 -15.01
N HIS A 180 -22.79 26.86 -14.78
CA HIS A 180 -23.05 25.74 -15.67
C HIS A 180 -24.53 25.38 -15.54
N GLU A 181 -25.41 26.23 -16.07
CA GLU A 181 -26.75 25.86 -16.52
C GLU A 181 -26.65 25.16 -17.89
N GLY A 182 -25.70 24.23 -18.03
CA GLY A 182 -25.71 23.28 -19.13
C GLY A 182 -26.83 22.27 -18.92
N PRO A 183 -27.43 21.72 -19.99
CA PRO A 183 -28.46 20.70 -19.86
C PRO A 183 -27.93 19.56 -18.99
N GLU A 184 -28.71 19.20 -17.96
CA GLU A 184 -28.30 18.21 -16.96
C GLU A 184 -27.70 16.98 -17.64
N GLY A 185 -26.48 16.61 -17.26
CA GLY A 185 -25.83 15.42 -17.78
C GLY A 185 -26.71 14.17 -17.59
N ARG A 186 -26.47 13.15 -18.42
CA ARG A 186 -27.20 11.87 -18.33
C ARG A 186 -27.13 11.25 -16.93
N ILE A 187 -26.02 11.44 -16.22
CA ILE A 187 -25.77 10.89 -14.88
C ILE A 187 -26.71 11.50 -13.82
N PRO A 188 -26.79 12.83 -13.61
CA PRO A 188 -27.76 13.44 -12.69
C PRO A 188 -29.22 13.06 -12.94
N ARG A 189 -29.61 12.87 -14.21
CA ARG A 189 -30.98 12.44 -14.57
C ARG A 189 -31.24 10.99 -14.19
N ALA A 190 -30.31 10.09 -14.50
CA ALA A 190 -30.41 8.69 -14.12
C ALA A 190 -30.43 8.51 -12.59
N TYR A 191 -29.59 9.27 -11.88
CA TYR A 191 -29.58 9.31 -10.41
C TYR A 191 -30.94 9.73 -9.85
N ARG A 192 -31.50 10.86 -10.32
CA ARG A 192 -32.83 11.31 -9.89
C ARG A 192 -33.94 10.31 -10.20
N TRP A 193 -33.90 9.71 -11.39
CA TRP A 193 -34.88 8.69 -11.77
C TRP A 193 -34.85 7.50 -10.80
N LEU A 194 -33.67 7.00 -10.46
CA LEU A 194 -33.51 5.92 -9.49
C LEU A 194 -33.96 6.34 -8.09
N MET A 195 -33.55 7.52 -7.63
CA MET A 195 -33.91 8.05 -6.32
C MET A 195 -35.41 8.24 -6.17
N HIS A 196 -36.09 8.83 -7.15
CA HIS A 196 -37.56 8.96 -7.12
C HIS A 196 -38.23 7.60 -7.06
N ARG A 197 -37.78 6.61 -7.85
CA ARG A 197 -38.34 5.26 -7.78
C ARG A 197 -38.14 4.58 -6.43
N MET A 198 -36.99 4.79 -5.79
CA MET A 198 -36.72 4.25 -4.46
C MET A 198 -37.51 4.96 -3.35
N LEU A 199 -37.71 6.27 -3.46
CA LEU A 199 -38.43 7.06 -2.46
C LEU A 199 -39.96 6.87 -2.57
N ASP A 200 -40.50 6.78 -3.79
CA ASP A 200 -41.94 6.71 -4.03
C ASP A 200 -42.51 5.29 -3.89
N SER A 201 -41.69 4.25 -4.12
CA SER A 201 -42.15 2.86 -4.11
C SER A 201 -41.48 2.03 -3.03
N THR A 202 -42.29 1.55 -2.08
CA THR A 202 -41.85 0.62 -1.02
C THR A 202 -41.25 -0.66 -1.58
N TRP A 203 -41.73 -1.16 -2.73
CA TRP A 203 -41.19 -2.37 -3.36
C TRP A 203 -39.78 -2.17 -3.91
N TRP A 204 -39.50 -1.04 -4.57
CA TRP A 204 -38.15 -0.71 -5.04
C TRP A 204 -37.19 -0.49 -3.86
N ARG A 205 -37.64 0.20 -2.81
CA ARG A 205 -36.87 0.37 -1.58
C ARG A 205 -36.49 -0.98 -0.96
N LEU A 206 -37.46 -1.87 -0.78
CA LEU A 206 -37.24 -3.20 -0.22
C LEU A 206 -36.40 -4.08 -1.15
N GLY A 207 -36.59 -3.98 -2.46
CA GLY A 207 -35.78 -4.70 -3.45
C GLY A 207 -34.31 -4.28 -3.41
N VAL A 208 -34.03 -2.98 -3.28
CA VAL A 208 -32.64 -2.48 -3.16
C VAL A 208 -32.02 -2.87 -1.82
N ILE A 209 -32.75 -2.70 -0.70
CA ILE A 209 -32.25 -3.13 0.62
C ILE A 209 -32.01 -4.63 0.63
N GLY A 210 -32.99 -5.43 0.18
CA GLY A 210 -32.88 -6.89 0.11
C GLY A 210 -31.75 -7.34 -0.82
N GLY A 211 -31.56 -6.66 -1.95
CA GLY A 211 -30.45 -6.90 -2.86
C GLY A 211 -29.08 -6.59 -2.24
N LEU A 212 -28.94 -5.43 -1.58
CA LEU A 212 -27.71 -5.06 -0.87
C LEU A 212 -27.42 -6.02 0.29
N SER A 213 -28.44 -6.40 1.06
CA SER A 213 -28.31 -7.39 2.13
C SER A 213 -27.92 -8.77 1.60
N ALA A 214 -28.52 -9.21 0.49
CA ALA A 214 -28.17 -10.49 -0.14
C ALA A 214 -26.72 -10.46 -0.66
N LEU A 215 -26.30 -9.38 -1.32
CA LEU A 215 -24.92 -9.20 -1.78
C LEU A 215 -23.93 -9.21 -0.61
N LEU A 216 -24.27 -8.55 0.51
CA LEU A 216 -23.45 -8.58 1.72
C LEU A 216 -23.33 -10.00 2.28
N LEU A 217 -24.44 -10.74 2.39
CA LEU A 217 -24.44 -12.12 2.88
C LEU A 217 -23.66 -13.06 1.96
N ILE A 218 -23.78 -12.90 0.65
CA ILE A 218 -22.99 -13.65 -0.34
C ILE A 218 -21.49 -13.35 -0.15
N ALA A 219 -21.13 -12.07 -0.06
CA ALA A 219 -19.74 -11.67 0.15
C ALA A 219 -19.15 -12.25 1.46
N MET A 220 -19.92 -12.23 2.55
CA MET A 220 -19.52 -12.84 3.81
C MET A 220 -19.40 -14.37 3.73
N ALA A 221 -20.25 -15.03 2.94
CA ALA A 221 -20.23 -16.49 2.78
C ALA A 221 -19.04 -17.00 1.95
N LEU A 222 -18.45 -16.18 1.07
CA LEU A 222 -17.30 -16.58 0.24
C LEU A 222 -16.07 -17.01 1.05
N VAL A 223 -15.88 -16.44 2.25
CA VAL A 223 -14.76 -16.76 3.14
C VAL A 223 -14.91 -18.16 3.76
N PRO A 224 -16.00 -18.50 4.50
CA PRO A 224 -16.18 -19.84 5.06
C PRO A 224 -16.37 -20.92 3.99
N LEU A 225 -16.91 -20.57 2.81
CA LEU A 225 -17.04 -21.50 1.67
C LEU A 225 -15.69 -21.83 1.00
N GLY A 226 -14.59 -21.19 1.41
CA GLY A 226 -13.25 -21.45 0.88
C GLY A 226 -13.02 -20.90 -0.54
N ALA A 227 -13.98 -20.15 -1.10
CA ALA A 227 -13.83 -19.47 -2.38
C ALA A 227 -12.79 -18.35 -2.31
N VAL A 228 -12.65 -17.72 -1.13
CA VAL A 228 -11.60 -16.73 -0.83
C VAL A 228 -10.63 -17.31 0.20
N GLN A 229 -9.40 -17.58 -0.22
CA GLN A 229 -8.35 -18.08 0.66
C GLN A 229 -7.68 -16.93 1.42
N VAL A 230 -7.71 -17.00 2.76
CA VAL A 230 -6.98 -16.06 3.62
C VAL A 230 -5.50 -16.45 3.64
N LYS A 231 -4.64 -15.54 3.19
CA LYS A 231 -3.18 -15.67 3.28
C LYS A 231 -2.61 -14.51 4.10
N MET A 232 -1.76 -14.81 5.07
CA MET A 232 -1.19 -13.79 5.97
C MET A 232 -0.22 -12.83 5.28
N LEU A 233 0.61 -13.32 4.36
CA LEU A 233 1.49 -12.50 3.53
C LEU A 233 1.42 -12.98 2.08
N PRO A 234 1.34 -12.07 1.09
CA PRO A 234 1.52 -12.45 -0.30
C PRO A 234 2.97 -12.88 -0.54
N PHE A 235 3.20 -13.68 -1.59
CA PHE A 235 4.56 -13.94 -2.04
C PHE A 235 5.17 -12.64 -2.59
N ASP A 236 6.37 -12.29 -2.16
CA ASP A 236 7.12 -11.17 -2.74
C ASP A 236 8.04 -11.67 -3.84
N ASN A 237 8.21 -10.87 -4.89
CA ASN A 237 9.03 -11.22 -6.03
C ASN A 237 10.51 -10.87 -5.81
N LYS A 238 11.16 -11.35 -4.75
CA LYS A 238 12.56 -10.96 -4.45
C LYS A 238 13.57 -11.63 -5.38
N SER A 239 14.69 -10.95 -5.63
CA SER A 239 15.79 -11.48 -6.45
C SER A 239 16.67 -12.47 -5.68
N GLU A 240 16.11 -13.17 -4.69
CA GLU A 240 16.84 -14.14 -3.88
C GLU A 240 15.91 -15.21 -3.30
N PHE A 241 16.45 -16.41 -3.13
CA PHE A 241 15.88 -17.45 -2.27
C PHE A 241 17.01 -18.28 -1.65
N GLN A 242 16.69 -18.99 -0.57
CA GLN A 242 17.66 -19.78 0.18
C GLN A 242 17.28 -21.25 0.12
N VAL A 243 18.28 -22.13 -0.08
CA VAL A 243 18.14 -23.57 0.02
C VAL A 243 18.82 -24.01 1.31
N ILE A 244 18.04 -24.52 2.25
CA ILE A 244 18.52 -24.96 3.56
C ILE A 244 18.70 -26.47 3.49
N LEU A 245 19.93 -26.94 3.63
CA LEU A 245 20.31 -28.35 3.61
C LEU A 245 20.51 -28.87 5.03
N ASN A 246 19.89 -30.01 5.33
CA ASN A 246 20.14 -30.81 6.52
C ASN A 246 20.57 -32.21 6.09
N MET A 247 21.82 -32.57 6.38
CA MET A 247 22.35 -33.92 6.22
C MET A 247 22.08 -34.74 7.50
N PRO A 248 22.18 -36.08 7.44
CA PRO A 248 22.13 -36.92 8.63
C PRO A 248 23.18 -36.51 9.67
N GLU A 249 22.85 -36.65 10.96
CA GLU A 249 23.80 -36.42 12.04
C GLU A 249 25.03 -37.33 11.89
N GLY A 250 26.22 -36.79 12.20
CA GLY A 250 27.49 -37.48 11.99
C GLY A 250 28.05 -37.38 10.56
N THR A 251 27.37 -36.70 9.63
CA THR A 251 27.93 -36.40 8.30
C THR A 251 29.09 -35.40 8.42
N ALA A 252 30.24 -35.74 7.83
CA ALA A 252 31.41 -34.87 7.78
C ALA A 252 31.15 -33.57 6.98
N LEU A 253 31.75 -32.47 7.41
CA LEU A 253 31.57 -31.14 6.83
C LEU A 253 31.90 -31.12 5.32
N GLU A 254 32.94 -31.85 4.91
CA GLU A 254 33.36 -31.96 3.51
C GLU A 254 32.26 -32.59 2.65
N ARG A 255 31.56 -33.59 3.19
CA ARG A 255 30.46 -34.23 2.47
C ARG A 255 29.28 -33.28 2.35
N THR A 256 28.92 -32.59 3.43
CA THR A 256 27.88 -31.56 3.43
C THR A 256 28.20 -30.43 2.43
N ALA A 257 29.45 -29.96 2.42
CA ALA A 257 29.92 -28.93 1.50
C ALA A 257 29.86 -29.39 0.04
N LEU A 258 30.19 -30.65 -0.24
CA LEU A 258 30.09 -31.24 -1.59
C LEU A 258 28.64 -31.23 -2.07
N VAL A 259 27.69 -31.69 -1.24
CA VAL A 259 26.26 -31.70 -1.57
C VAL A 259 25.74 -30.28 -1.77
N ALA A 260 26.12 -29.35 -0.90
CA ALA A 260 25.71 -27.95 -1.01
C ALA A 260 26.24 -27.28 -2.30
N ARG A 261 27.49 -27.58 -2.71
CA ARG A 261 28.05 -27.13 -3.99
C ARG A 261 27.33 -27.74 -5.19
N GLU A 262 26.96 -29.02 -5.12
CA GLU A 262 26.17 -29.69 -6.17
C GLU A 262 24.80 -29.03 -6.34
N LEU A 263 24.11 -28.74 -5.23
CA LEU A 263 22.84 -28.00 -5.22
C LEU A 263 22.98 -26.62 -5.86
N GLY A 264 24.00 -25.86 -5.48
CA GLY A 264 24.27 -24.53 -6.03
C GLY A 264 24.56 -24.57 -7.53
N ARG A 265 25.35 -25.56 -7.99
CA ARG A 265 25.67 -25.73 -9.41
C ARG A 265 24.43 -26.02 -10.25
N VAL A 266 23.55 -26.91 -9.79
CA VAL A 266 22.31 -27.23 -10.51
C VAL A 266 21.33 -26.06 -10.47
N ALA A 267 21.30 -25.29 -9.37
CA ALA A 267 20.53 -24.04 -9.35
C ALA A 267 21.05 -23.05 -10.40
N ALA A 268 22.37 -22.93 -10.56
CA ALA A 268 23.00 -22.02 -11.52
C ALA A 268 22.81 -22.40 -12.99
N GLU A 269 22.39 -23.63 -13.30
CA GLU A 269 22.01 -24.03 -14.67
C GLU A 269 20.73 -23.33 -15.14
N ALA A 270 19.91 -22.81 -14.22
CA ALA A 270 18.72 -22.04 -14.56
C ALA A 270 19.09 -20.65 -15.09
N PRO A 271 18.53 -20.22 -16.23
CA PRO A 271 18.91 -18.95 -16.87
C PRO A 271 18.54 -17.72 -16.04
N GLU A 272 17.64 -17.84 -15.06
CA GLU A 272 17.23 -16.75 -14.17
C GLU A 272 18.13 -16.59 -12.94
N VAL A 273 19.05 -17.53 -12.68
CA VAL A 273 20.01 -17.46 -11.57
C VAL A 273 21.23 -16.65 -12.03
N ALA A 274 21.60 -15.64 -11.24
CA ALA A 274 22.75 -14.80 -11.51
C ALA A 274 24.02 -15.38 -10.84
N ASP A 275 23.91 -15.69 -9.55
CA ASP A 275 25.00 -16.24 -8.76
C ASP A 275 24.46 -17.03 -7.56
N TYR A 276 25.34 -17.81 -6.92
CA TYR A 276 25.02 -18.51 -5.68
C TYR A 276 26.21 -18.51 -4.73
N GLN A 277 25.92 -18.64 -3.44
CA GLN A 277 26.91 -18.69 -2.37
C GLN A 277 26.58 -19.86 -1.44
N VAL A 278 27.61 -20.58 -1.00
CA VAL A 278 27.47 -21.76 -0.14
C VAL A 278 28.07 -21.46 1.22
N TYR A 279 27.28 -21.69 2.27
CA TYR A 279 27.67 -21.64 3.67
C TYR A 279 27.60 -23.06 4.22
N ALA A 280 28.75 -23.73 4.35
CA ALA A 280 28.82 -25.09 4.88
C ALA A 280 29.22 -25.04 6.36
N GLY A 281 28.48 -25.75 7.22
CA GLY A 281 28.75 -25.76 8.66
C GLY A 281 28.27 -24.53 9.42
N THR A 282 27.75 -23.52 8.71
CA THR A 282 27.34 -22.22 9.24
C THR A 282 26.13 -21.70 8.47
N SER A 283 25.42 -20.75 9.08
CA SER A 283 24.23 -20.13 8.49
C SER A 283 24.59 -19.04 7.48
N ALA A 284 23.70 -18.80 6.53
CA ALA A 284 23.82 -17.64 5.65
C ALA A 284 23.59 -16.32 6.45
N PRO A 285 24.15 -15.18 5.99
CA PRO A 285 23.93 -13.88 6.61
C PRO A 285 22.45 -13.57 6.83
N PHE A 286 22.14 -12.90 7.95
CA PHE A 286 20.77 -12.62 8.38
C PHE A 286 19.89 -12.11 7.23
N ASN A 287 18.75 -12.79 7.04
CA ASN A 287 17.64 -12.37 6.19
C ASN A 287 16.33 -12.46 7.01
N PHE A 288 15.24 -11.87 6.51
CA PHE A 288 13.98 -11.81 7.27
C PHE A 288 13.46 -13.21 7.67
N ASN A 289 13.55 -14.18 6.76
CA ASN A 289 13.12 -15.55 7.05
C ASN A 289 13.99 -16.21 8.13
N GLY A 290 15.30 -15.96 8.10
CA GLY A 290 16.25 -16.41 9.11
C GLY A 290 16.00 -15.79 10.47
N LEU A 291 15.52 -14.55 10.55
CA LEU A 291 15.11 -13.92 11.81
C LEU A 291 13.84 -14.56 12.38
N VAL A 292 12.84 -14.83 11.54
CA VAL A 292 11.58 -15.46 11.95
C VAL A 292 11.76 -16.93 12.35
N ARG A 293 12.65 -17.66 11.67
CA ARG A 293 12.88 -19.10 11.88
C ARG A 293 14.15 -19.44 12.65
N HIS A 294 14.86 -18.42 13.13
CA HIS A 294 16.14 -18.55 13.84
C HIS A 294 17.22 -19.33 13.10
N TYR A 295 17.25 -19.25 11.75
CA TYR A 295 18.24 -19.97 10.95
C TYR A 295 19.68 -19.49 11.18
N PHE A 296 19.85 -18.29 11.71
CA PHE A 296 21.16 -17.78 12.12
C PHE A 296 21.83 -18.61 13.22
N ASN A 297 21.06 -19.37 14.01
CA ASN A 297 21.58 -20.26 15.06
C ASN A 297 22.07 -21.61 14.52
N ARG A 298 21.92 -21.88 13.21
CA ARG A 298 22.37 -23.13 12.60
C ARG A 298 23.89 -23.14 12.49
N ALA A 299 24.52 -24.09 13.19
CA ALA A 299 25.94 -24.38 13.08
C ALA A 299 26.17 -25.89 13.27
N GLY A 300 27.13 -26.46 12.55
CA GLY A 300 27.54 -27.86 12.67
C GLY A 300 27.74 -28.58 11.34
N ASP A 301 28.50 -29.68 11.37
CA ASP A 301 29.04 -30.32 10.17
C ASP A 301 27.99 -30.88 9.19
N HIS A 302 26.77 -31.13 9.68
CA HIS A 302 25.66 -31.70 8.92
C HIS A 302 24.69 -30.65 8.36
N VAL A 303 24.93 -29.35 8.57
CA VAL A 303 24.08 -28.28 8.04
C VAL A 303 24.81 -27.43 7.00
N ALA A 304 24.06 -26.98 5.98
CA ALA A 304 24.54 -25.96 5.06
C ALA A 304 23.39 -25.12 4.53
N ASP A 305 23.70 -23.88 4.18
CA ASP A 305 22.78 -22.97 3.52
C ASP A 305 23.36 -22.58 2.15
N VAL A 306 22.54 -22.68 1.10
CA VAL A 306 22.89 -22.19 -0.25
C VAL A 306 22.02 -20.98 -0.53
N GLN A 307 22.65 -19.82 -0.59
CA GLN A 307 22.02 -18.57 -0.97
C GLN A 307 22.04 -18.47 -2.50
N VAL A 308 20.87 -18.34 -3.14
CA VAL A 308 20.75 -18.22 -4.59
C VAL A 308 20.23 -16.83 -4.94
N ASN A 309 21.00 -16.09 -5.71
CA ASN A 309 20.64 -14.77 -6.20
C ASN A 309 20.10 -14.90 -7.63
N LEU A 310 18.91 -14.36 -7.85
CA LEU A 310 18.25 -14.31 -9.15
C LEU A 310 18.62 -13.01 -9.87
N LYS A 311 18.48 -13.02 -11.19
CA LYS A 311 18.54 -11.80 -12.01
C LYS A 311 17.49 -10.76 -11.55
N PRO A 312 17.73 -9.46 -11.81
CA PRO A 312 16.79 -8.39 -11.52
C PRO A 312 15.39 -8.67 -12.10
N ARG A 313 14.34 -8.10 -11.49
CA ARG A 313 12.94 -8.35 -11.90
C ARG A 313 12.68 -8.01 -13.37
N GLY A 314 13.36 -6.99 -13.91
CA GLY A 314 13.20 -6.57 -15.31
C GLY A 314 13.84 -7.51 -16.33
N GLU A 315 14.74 -8.40 -15.91
CA GLU A 315 15.46 -9.33 -16.79
C GLU A 315 14.89 -10.76 -16.76
N ARG A 316 13.76 -10.97 -16.07
CA ARG A 316 13.14 -12.29 -15.93
C ARG A 316 11.62 -12.22 -16.02
N ASP A 317 11.04 -13.11 -16.81
CA ASP A 317 9.58 -13.22 -16.95
C ASP A 317 8.93 -13.93 -15.75
N ALA A 318 9.64 -14.90 -15.16
CA ALA A 318 9.13 -15.69 -14.06
C ALA A 318 9.32 -15.00 -12.70
N GLN A 319 8.30 -15.06 -11.85
CA GLN A 319 8.39 -14.63 -10.45
C GLN A 319 9.28 -15.58 -9.63
N SER A 320 9.90 -15.06 -8.57
CA SER A 320 10.80 -15.83 -7.69
C SER A 320 10.17 -17.11 -7.16
N HIS A 321 8.90 -17.06 -6.76
CA HIS A 321 8.14 -18.21 -6.29
C HIS A 321 7.98 -19.30 -7.35
N ALA A 322 7.72 -18.90 -8.60
CA ALA A 322 7.58 -19.84 -9.71
C ALA A 322 8.92 -20.53 -10.01
N ILE A 323 10.02 -19.78 -9.97
CA ILE A 323 11.39 -20.30 -10.15
C ILE A 323 11.74 -21.28 -9.02
N ALA A 324 11.53 -20.89 -7.76
CA ALA A 324 11.77 -21.74 -6.60
C ALA A 324 10.95 -23.04 -6.66
N LYS A 325 9.66 -22.95 -7.02
CA LYS A 325 8.77 -24.11 -7.20
C LYS A 325 9.26 -25.03 -8.31
N ARG A 326 9.77 -24.48 -9.42
CA ARG A 326 10.31 -25.25 -10.56
C ARG A 326 11.63 -25.95 -10.22
N LEU A 327 12.50 -25.31 -9.44
CA LEU A 327 13.80 -25.88 -9.04
C LEU A 327 13.70 -26.89 -7.90
N ARG A 328 12.67 -26.78 -7.05
CA ARG A 328 12.50 -27.62 -5.85
C ARG A 328 12.61 -29.13 -6.12
N PRO A 329 11.97 -29.73 -7.15
CA PRO A 329 12.06 -31.17 -7.38
C PRO A 329 13.48 -31.63 -7.73
N ALA A 330 14.18 -30.87 -8.58
CA ALA A 330 15.54 -31.19 -9.00
C ALA A 330 16.52 -31.12 -7.82
N LEU A 331 16.43 -30.05 -7.02
CA LEU A 331 17.24 -29.87 -5.81
C LEU A 331 16.92 -30.95 -4.76
N ALA A 332 15.65 -31.31 -4.60
CA ALA A 332 15.25 -32.34 -3.64
C ALA A 332 15.76 -33.72 -4.03
N ALA A 333 15.80 -34.05 -5.33
CA ALA A 333 16.38 -35.28 -5.83
C ALA A 333 17.87 -35.38 -5.48
N ILE A 334 18.64 -34.29 -5.65
CA ILE A 334 20.07 -34.24 -5.30
C ILE A 334 20.27 -34.52 -3.80
N ALA A 335 19.53 -33.81 -2.95
CA ALA A 335 19.64 -34.00 -1.50
C ALA A 335 19.27 -35.44 -1.09
N ALA A 336 18.19 -35.98 -1.66
CA ALA A 336 17.74 -37.35 -1.38
C ALA A 336 18.78 -38.41 -1.77
N ARG A 337 19.49 -38.23 -2.90
CA ARG A 337 20.59 -39.13 -3.31
C ARG A 337 21.72 -39.23 -2.28
N HIS A 338 21.91 -38.18 -1.49
CA HIS A 338 22.93 -38.12 -0.45
C HIS A 338 22.35 -38.31 0.97
N GLY A 339 21.08 -38.70 1.10
CA GLY A 339 20.41 -38.88 2.38
C GLY A 339 20.05 -37.57 3.12
N GLY A 340 20.19 -36.43 2.47
CA GLY A 340 19.87 -35.10 3.01
C GLY A 340 18.43 -34.67 2.73
N ARG A 341 17.95 -33.69 3.50
CA ARG A 341 16.66 -33.02 3.32
C ARG A 341 16.88 -31.54 3.05
N ILE A 342 16.11 -31.00 2.10
CA ILE A 342 16.16 -29.57 1.78
C ILE A 342 14.85 -28.86 2.10
N THR A 343 14.98 -27.58 2.47
CA THR A 343 13.87 -26.63 2.53
C THR A 343 14.21 -25.43 1.66
N LEU A 344 13.33 -25.09 0.72
CA LEU A 344 13.43 -23.83 -0.01
C LEU A 344 12.71 -22.75 0.79
N ALA A 345 13.46 -21.71 1.10
CA ALA A 345 13.08 -20.58 1.92
C ALA A 345 13.07 -19.33 1.04
N GLU A 346 11.88 -18.80 0.78
CA GLU A 346 11.73 -17.49 0.17
C GLU A 346 11.65 -16.42 1.25
N VAL A 347 12.14 -15.23 0.95
CA VAL A 347 12.13 -14.11 1.89
C VAL A 347 10.76 -13.43 1.81
N PRO A 348 9.97 -13.41 2.92
CA PRO A 348 8.67 -12.75 2.94
C PRO A 348 8.76 -11.24 2.58
N PRO A 349 7.64 -10.63 2.14
CA PRO A 349 7.57 -9.17 2.02
C PRO A 349 7.70 -8.51 3.39
N GLY A 350 8.49 -7.44 3.44
CA GLY A 350 8.60 -6.54 4.60
C GLY A 350 9.99 -6.41 5.21
N PRO A 351 10.26 -5.32 5.96
CA PRO A 351 11.50 -5.19 6.70
C PRO A 351 11.49 -6.08 7.95
N PRO A 352 12.67 -6.56 8.39
CA PRO A 352 12.82 -7.14 9.72
C PRO A 352 12.46 -6.10 10.78
N VAL A 353 11.37 -6.33 11.48
CA VAL A 353 11.05 -5.57 12.69
C VAL A 353 11.95 -6.09 13.81
N LEU A 354 12.75 -5.20 14.41
CA LEU A 354 13.71 -5.51 15.48
C LEU A 354 13.07 -6.17 16.71
N GLN A 355 11.74 -6.14 16.82
CA GLN A 355 11.00 -6.60 17.99
C GLN A 355 10.97 -8.13 18.18
N THR A 356 11.60 -8.92 17.29
CA THR A 356 11.82 -10.37 17.48
C THR A 356 13.12 -10.72 18.22
N LEU A 357 13.89 -9.74 18.70
CA LEU A 357 15.14 -9.95 19.45
C LEU A 357 15.02 -9.59 20.96
N VAL A 358 13.81 -9.60 21.52
CA VAL A 358 13.61 -9.50 22.98
C VAL A 358 12.94 -10.75 23.50
#